data_AF-A0A934FTM0-F1
#
_entry.id   AF-A0A934FTM0-F1
#
_cell.length_a   1.000
_cell.length_b   1.000
_cell.length_c   1.000
_cell.angle_alpha   90.00
_cell.angle_beta   90.00
_cell.angle_gamma   90.00
#
_symmetry.space_group_name_H-M   'P 1'
#
loop_
_entity.id
_entity.type
_entity.pdbx_description
1 polymer ?
#
loop_
_entity_poly.entity_id
_entity_poly.type
_entity_poly.pdbx_seq_one_letter_code
_entity_poly.pdbx_strand_id
1 'polypeptide(L)'
;MNPPEEDDDLPSLDALEGRLRRELAHIQGDIESIVKHDGEHPGDQLDEALDSNVVRIESTVSDLRRALDRLARVAPVDLSRVARKALDTLLLKFEKPLVLHVTWDESLPHPAVSAEALNSVVSRMMNLVTRYLMPGDQVTVQTLRDEDEAVLSLIVAPSDPWGRPVWLDEFTLRCRSLGDFIEELGGRFVLDTQDLLKLQLRLKLGVGVH
;
A
#
# COMPACT_ATOMS: atom_id res chain seq x y z
N MET A 1 22.81 8.67 30.27
CA MET A 1 21.38 8.28 30.24
C MET A 1 21.16 7.58 28.91
N ASN A 2 20.67 6.35 28.91
CA ASN A 2 20.10 5.61 27.77
C ASN A 2 18.91 4.81 28.35
N PRO A 3 17.89 4.44 27.57
CA PRO A 3 17.00 5.22 26.68
C PRO A 3 15.51 4.98 27.08
N PRO A 4 14.52 5.22 26.19
CA PRO A 4 13.79 4.03 25.74
C PRO A 4 13.83 3.86 24.21
N GLU A 5 14.04 2.61 23.83
CA GLU A 5 13.69 2.00 22.55
C GLU A 5 12.15 1.93 22.43
N GLU A 6 11.62 2.07 21.22
CA GLU A 6 10.62 1.15 20.69
C GLU A 6 10.54 1.35 19.17
N ASP A 7 10.98 0.29 18.48
CA ASP A 7 10.95 0.09 17.05
C ASP A 7 9.49 0.10 16.54
N ASP A 8 9.20 0.94 15.53
CA ASP A 8 8.10 0.68 14.61
C ASP A 8 8.70 0.12 13.31
N ASP A 9 9.25 -1.09 13.44
CA ASP A 9 9.68 -1.90 12.32
C ASP A 9 8.44 -2.34 11.53
N LEU A 10 8.33 -1.90 10.27
CA LEU A 10 7.71 -2.72 9.23
C LEU A 10 8.23 -4.14 9.42
N PRO A 11 7.39 -5.20 9.38
CA PRO A 11 7.87 -6.55 9.65
C PRO A 11 9.04 -6.84 8.72
N SER A 12 10.24 -6.93 9.30
CA SER A 12 11.45 -7.23 8.54
C SER A 12 11.22 -8.55 7.80
N LEU A 13 11.87 -8.73 6.64
CA LEU A 13 11.84 -10.01 5.94
C LEU A 13 12.21 -11.17 6.89
N ASP A 14 13.08 -10.91 7.86
CA ASP A 14 13.46 -11.83 8.93
C ASP A 14 12.31 -12.13 9.92
N ALA A 15 11.45 -11.16 10.23
CA ALA A 15 10.26 -11.36 11.07
C ALA A 15 9.18 -12.19 10.36
N LEU A 16 9.00 -11.97 9.06
CA LEU A 16 8.13 -12.77 8.19
C LEU A 16 8.68 -14.20 8.03
N GLU A 17 9.98 -14.35 7.80
CA GLU A 17 10.65 -15.65 7.74
C GLU A 17 10.59 -16.37 9.09
N GLY A 18 10.79 -15.67 10.20
CA GLY A 18 10.70 -16.23 11.55
C GLY A 18 9.29 -16.69 11.91
N ARG A 19 8.26 -15.95 11.47
CA ARG A 19 6.85 -16.37 11.62
C ARG A 19 6.53 -17.59 10.76
N LEU A 20 7.04 -17.64 9.53
CA LEU A 20 6.93 -18.81 8.64
C LEU A 20 7.57 -20.06 9.25
N ARG A 21 8.80 -19.96 9.76
CA ARG A 21 9.49 -21.09 10.39
C ARG A 21 8.73 -21.63 11.60
N ARG A 22 8.09 -20.75 12.38
CA ARG A 22 7.27 -21.16 13.54
C ARG A 22 6.00 -21.91 13.13
N GLU A 23 5.26 -21.43 12.14
CA GLU A 23 4.06 -22.12 11.64
C GLU A 23 4.41 -23.49 11.03
N LEU A 24 5.50 -23.57 10.26
CA LEU A 24 5.99 -24.84 9.71
C LEU A 24 6.43 -25.82 10.80
N ALA A 25 7.09 -25.33 11.87
CA ALA A 25 7.47 -26.15 13.02
C ALA A 25 6.25 -26.65 13.80
N HIS A 26 5.19 -25.85 13.91
CA HIS A 26 3.93 -26.25 14.53
C HIS A 26 3.23 -27.37 13.75
N ILE A 27 3.15 -27.21 12.42
CA ILE A 27 2.59 -28.22 11.51
C ILE A 27 3.40 -29.52 11.57
N GLN A 28 4.75 -29.43 11.60
CA GLN A 28 5.59 -30.61 11.78
C GLN A 28 5.34 -31.29 13.13
N GLY A 29 5.18 -30.53 14.21
CA GLY A 29 4.86 -31.07 15.54
C GLY A 29 3.51 -31.79 15.58
N ASP A 30 2.50 -31.23 14.93
CA ASP A 30 1.15 -31.83 14.85
C ASP A 30 1.18 -33.15 14.06
N ILE A 31 1.90 -33.19 12.92
CA ILE A 31 2.11 -34.40 12.12
C ILE A 31 2.88 -35.46 12.92
N GLU A 32 3.96 -35.07 13.60
CA GLU A 32 4.73 -36.00 14.43
C GLU A 32 3.90 -36.56 15.61
N SER A 33 3.02 -35.76 16.20
CA SER A 33 2.13 -36.20 17.26
C SER A 33 1.13 -37.24 16.76
N ILE A 34 0.58 -37.05 15.56
CA ILE A 34 -0.35 -37.99 14.93
C ILE A 34 0.39 -39.30 14.60
N VAL A 35 1.57 -39.21 14.00
CA VAL A 35 2.40 -40.38 13.63
C VAL A 35 2.91 -41.14 14.87
N LYS A 36 3.15 -40.45 16.00
CA LYS A 36 3.58 -41.07 17.26
C LYS A 36 2.42 -41.69 18.07
N HIS A 37 1.17 -41.41 17.73
CA HIS A 37 -0.02 -41.93 18.43
C HIS A 37 -0.81 -42.96 17.60
N ASP A 38 -0.17 -43.52 16.56
CA ASP A 38 -0.69 -44.53 15.63
C ASP A 38 -0.95 -45.92 16.27
N GLY A 39 -1.14 -45.97 17.59
CA GLY A 39 -1.43 -47.18 18.36
C GLY A 39 -2.74 -47.16 19.17
N GLU A 40 -3.38 -46.00 19.38
CA GLU A 40 -4.50 -45.89 20.34
C GLU A 40 -5.77 -45.17 19.84
N HIS A 41 -5.81 -44.67 18.60
CA HIS A 41 -6.99 -43.99 18.07
C HIS A 41 -7.75 -44.82 17.01
N PRO A 42 -9.10 -44.88 17.07
CA PRO A 42 -9.89 -45.55 16.04
C PRO A 42 -9.74 -44.84 14.69
N GLY A 43 -9.57 -45.61 13.61
CA GLY A 43 -9.20 -45.11 12.27
C GLY A 43 -10.02 -43.92 11.76
N ASP A 44 -11.31 -43.87 12.06
CA ASP A 44 -12.20 -42.78 11.62
C ASP A 44 -11.85 -41.41 12.27
N GLN A 45 -11.31 -41.40 13.49
CA GLN A 45 -10.86 -40.15 14.16
C GLN A 45 -9.50 -39.68 13.66
N LEU A 46 -8.67 -40.61 13.17
CA LEU A 46 -7.38 -40.29 12.57
C LEU A 46 -7.59 -39.63 11.20
N ASP A 47 -8.51 -40.17 10.41
CA ASP A 47 -8.84 -39.65 9.07
C ASP A 47 -9.47 -38.25 9.13
N GLU A 48 -10.41 -37.99 10.06
CA GLU A 48 -10.97 -36.63 10.26
C GLU A 48 -9.92 -35.62 10.73
N ALA A 49 -9.00 -36.03 11.62
CA ALA A 49 -7.92 -35.17 12.10
C ALA A 49 -6.89 -34.87 10.99
N LEU A 50 -6.59 -35.85 10.14
CA LEU A 50 -5.73 -35.70 8.97
C LEU A 50 -6.35 -34.76 7.94
N ASP A 51 -7.61 -34.94 7.57
CA ASP A 51 -8.31 -34.08 6.61
C ASP A 51 -8.41 -32.63 7.09
N SER A 52 -8.73 -32.42 8.38
CA SER A 52 -8.78 -31.09 8.98
C SER A 52 -7.42 -30.38 8.93
N ASN A 53 -6.34 -31.12 9.21
CA ASN A 53 -4.98 -30.59 9.14
C ASN A 53 -4.52 -30.33 7.70
N VAL A 54 -4.86 -31.18 6.74
CA VAL A 54 -4.57 -30.96 5.31
C VAL A 54 -5.22 -29.67 4.84
N VAL A 55 -6.51 -29.45 5.13
CA VAL A 55 -7.22 -28.21 4.76
C VAL A 55 -6.56 -26.97 5.39
N ARG A 56 -6.15 -27.06 6.65
CA ARG A 56 -5.47 -25.97 7.36
C ARG A 56 -4.09 -25.66 6.78
N ILE A 57 -3.34 -26.69 6.38
CA ILE A 57 -2.04 -26.57 5.70
C ILE A 57 -2.22 -25.95 4.32
N GLU A 58 -3.18 -26.41 3.52
CA GLU A 58 -3.47 -25.86 2.19
C GLU A 58 -3.87 -24.39 2.25
N SER A 59 -4.72 -24.01 3.20
CA SER A 59 -5.09 -22.61 3.44
C SER A 59 -3.87 -21.77 3.79
N THR A 60 -3.05 -22.23 4.74
CA THR A 60 -1.85 -21.50 5.19
C THR A 60 -0.84 -21.36 4.05
N VAL A 61 -0.59 -22.42 3.28
CA VAL A 61 0.30 -22.42 2.10
C VAL A 61 -0.23 -21.49 1.01
N SER A 62 -1.55 -21.43 0.79
CA SER A 62 -2.17 -20.52 -0.18
C SER A 62 -2.01 -19.06 0.23
N ASP A 63 -2.26 -18.74 1.50
CA ASP A 63 -2.05 -17.39 2.04
C ASP A 63 -0.58 -17.00 2.02
N LEU A 64 0.32 -17.94 2.28
CA LEU A 64 1.75 -17.71 2.22
C LEU A 64 2.25 -17.52 0.79
N ARG A 65 1.74 -18.30 -0.17
CA ARG A 65 2.00 -18.09 -1.60
C ARG A 65 1.50 -16.72 -2.04
N ARG A 66 0.36 -16.25 -1.56
CA ARG A 66 -0.15 -14.90 -1.86
C ARG A 66 0.72 -13.81 -1.23
N ALA A 67 1.19 -14.00 0.00
CA ALA A 67 2.09 -13.06 0.66
C ALA A 67 3.47 -13.03 -0.02
N LEU A 68 4.02 -14.20 -0.37
CA LEU A 68 5.26 -14.35 -1.13
C LEU A 68 5.12 -13.80 -2.55
N ASP A 69 4.01 -14.02 -3.24
CA ASP A 69 3.76 -13.41 -4.56
C ASP A 69 3.67 -11.89 -4.47
N ARG A 70 3.10 -11.34 -3.38
CA ARG A 70 3.05 -9.89 -3.14
C ARG A 70 4.44 -9.33 -2.88
N LEU A 71 5.28 -10.04 -2.12
CA LEU A 71 6.68 -9.69 -1.84
C LEU A 71 7.58 -9.87 -3.09
N ALA A 72 7.37 -10.91 -3.88
CA ALA A 72 8.14 -11.23 -5.08
C ALA A 72 7.82 -10.30 -6.26
N ARG A 73 6.69 -9.56 -6.21
CA ARG A 73 6.30 -8.56 -7.22
C ARG A 73 6.79 -7.15 -6.90
N VAL A 74 7.54 -6.96 -5.81
CA VAL A 74 8.23 -5.70 -5.52
C VAL A 74 9.35 -5.54 -6.54
N ALA A 75 9.21 -4.56 -7.41
CA ALA A 75 10.18 -4.24 -8.46
C ALA A 75 10.40 -2.73 -8.49
N PRO A 76 11.49 -2.23 -9.09
CA PRO A 76 11.62 -0.80 -9.37
C PRO A 76 10.49 -0.35 -10.30
N VAL A 77 9.68 0.62 -9.86
CA VAL A 77 8.57 1.17 -10.64
C VAL A 77 8.75 2.66 -10.90
N ASP A 78 8.53 3.07 -12.14
CA ASP A 78 8.45 4.47 -12.53
C ASP A 78 7.14 5.12 -12.04
N LEU A 79 7.25 5.92 -10.97
CA LEU A 79 6.13 6.66 -10.37
C LEU A 79 5.52 7.68 -11.33
N SER A 80 6.36 8.39 -12.10
CA SER A 80 5.93 9.40 -13.08
C SER A 80 5.08 8.77 -14.18
N ARG A 81 5.46 7.60 -14.68
CA ARG A 81 4.68 6.85 -15.67
C ARG A 81 3.34 6.35 -15.11
N VAL A 82 3.32 5.84 -13.87
CA VAL A 82 2.09 5.40 -13.22
C VAL A 82 1.13 6.58 -13.01
N ALA A 83 1.63 7.71 -12.50
CA ALA A 83 0.85 8.92 -12.27
C ALA A 83 0.30 9.50 -13.58
N ARG A 84 1.11 9.54 -14.65
CA ARG A 84 0.69 9.97 -15.99
C ARG A 84 -0.49 9.13 -16.50
N LYS A 85 -0.37 7.80 -16.46
CA LYS A 85 -1.44 6.89 -16.91
C LYS A 85 -2.74 7.05 -16.10
N ALA A 86 -2.62 7.23 -14.78
CA ALA A 86 -3.77 7.46 -13.91
C ALA A 86 -4.47 8.80 -14.23
N LEU A 87 -3.69 9.85 -14.47
CA LEU A 87 -4.20 11.16 -14.88
C LEU A 87 -4.90 11.10 -16.23
N ASP A 88 -4.30 10.46 -17.24
CA ASP A 88 -4.91 10.30 -18.57
C ASP A 88 -6.27 9.60 -18.49
N THR A 89 -6.34 8.50 -17.72
CA THR A 89 -7.57 7.74 -17.50
C THR A 89 -8.65 8.59 -16.84
N LEU A 90 -8.23 9.50 -15.96
CA LEU A 90 -9.12 10.37 -15.21
C LEU A 90 -9.64 11.53 -16.06
N LEU A 91 -8.78 12.13 -16.90
CA LEU A 91 -9.16 13.19 -17.83
C LEU A 91 -10.19 12.72 -18.86
N LEU A 92 -10.12 11.45 -19.29
CA LEU A 92 -11.14 10.85 -20.17
C LEU A 92 -12.54 10.80 -19.54
N LYS A 93 -12.65 10.85 -18.21
CA LYS A 93 -13.90 10.76 -17.46
C LYS A 93 -14.37 12.10 -16.91
N PHE A 94 -13.55 13.14 -17.00
CA PHE A 94 -13.80 14.40 -16.33
C PHE A 94 -14.38 15.41 -17.31
N GLU A 95 -15.67 15.73 -17.13
CA GLU A 95 -16.43 16.57 -18.08
C GLU A 95 -16.46 18.06 -17.69
N LYS A 96 -15.96 18.44 -16.51
CA LYS A 96 -15.99 19.83 -16.03
C LYS A 96 -14.70 20.59 -16.39
N PRO A 97 -14.75 21.91 -16.61
CA PRO A 97 -13.55 22.70 -16.88
C PRO A 97 -12.65 22.77 -15.64
N LEU A 98 -11.37 22.43 -15.83
CA LEU A 98 -10.30 22.50 -14.83
C LEU A 98 -9.12 23.28 -15.38
N VAL A 99 -8.41 23.98 -14.51
CA VAL A 99 -7.07 24.50 -14.81
C VAL A 99 -6.06 23.48 -14.29
N LEU A 100 -5.45 22.73 -15.20
CA LEU A 100 -4.53 21.64 -14.85
C LEU A 100 -3.08 22.04 -15.13
N HIS A 101 -2.25 21.97 -14.09
CA HIS A 101 -0.79 22.09 -14.18
C HIS A 101 -0.17 20.73 -13.91
N VAL A 102 0.72 20.28 -14.80
CA VAL A 102 1.34 18.96 -14.69
C VAL A 102 2.85 19.09 -14.80
N THR A 103 3.57 18.44 -13.89
CA THR A 103 5.04 18.39 -13.93
C THR A 103 5.51 16.99 -13.58
N TRP A 104 6.22 16.35 -14.50
CA TRP A 104 6.79 15.02 -14.27
C TRP A 104 8.30 15.14 -14.16
N ASP A 105 8.88 14.69 -13.06
CA ASP A 105 10.31 14.47 -12.99
C ASP A 105 10.63 13.12 -13.64
N GLU A 106 11.21 13.16 -14.85
CA GLU A 106 11.61 11.98 -15.62
C GLU A 106 12.93 11.37 -15.09
N SER A 107 13.63 12.07 -14.19
CA SER A 107 14.87 11.62 -13.55
C SER A 107 14.66 11.00 -12.17
N LEU A 108 13.39 10.85 -11.75
CA LEU A 108 13.02 10.26 -10.47
C LEU A 108 13.55 8.81 -10.36
N PRO A 109 14.34 8.51 -9.32
CA PRO A 109 14.72 7.13 -9.04
C PRO A 109 13.48 6.26 -8.78
N HIS A 110 13.57 4.99 -9.17
CA HIS A 110 12.43 4.08 -9.11
C HIS A 110 12.27 3.46 -7.71
N PRO A 111 11.19 3.76 -6.96
CA PRO A 111 10.90 3.05 -5.72
C PRO A 111 10.66 1.56 -5.98
N ALA A 112 11.11 0.72 -5.04
CA ALA A 112 10.85 -0.71 -5.07
C ALA A 112 9.48 -0.99 -4.42
N VAL A 113 8.46 -1.22 -5.25
CA VAL A 113 7.07 -1.38 -4.80
C VAL A 113 6.31 -2.27 -5.77
N SER A 114 5.24 -2.93 -5.30
CA SER A 114 4.31 -3.64 -6.19
C SER A 114 3.65 -2.67 -7.18
N ALA A 115 3.90 -2.87 -8.48
CA ALA A 115 3.32 -2.03 -9.53
C ALA A 115 1.78 -2.04 -9.51
N GLU A 116 1.17 -3.18 -9.19
CA GLU A 116 -0.29 -3.31 -9.07
C GLU A 116 -0.83 -2.46 -7.91
N ALA A 117 -0.18 -2.55 -6.75
CA ALA A 117 -0.58 -1.79 -5.58
C ALA A 117 -0.36 -0.29 -5.77
N LEU A 118 0.77 0.11 -6.38
CA LEU A 118 1.04 1.50 -6.71
C LEU A 118 0.00 2.06 -7.68
N ASN A 119 -0.34 1.32 -8.74
CA ASN A 119 -1.41 1.71 -9.67
C ASN A 119 -2.75 1.90 -8.95
N SER A 120 -3.09 0.99 -8.03
CA SER A 120 -4.32 1.06 -7.23
C SER A 120 -4.35 2.30 -6.34
N VAL A 121 -3.28 2.57 -5.58
CA VAL A 121 -3.14 3.76 -4.72
C VAL A 121 -3.28 5.04 -5.52
N VAL A 122 -2.47 5.18 -6.58
CA VAL A 122 -2.44 6.41 -7.38
C VAL A 122 -3.81 6.66 -8.01
N SER A 123 -4.46 5.61 -8.53
CA SER A 123 -5.81 5.72 -9.08
C SER A 123 -6.84 6.12 -8.01
N ARG A 124 -6.77 5.55 -6.80
CA ARG A 124 -7.66 5.94 -5.68
C ARG A 124 -7.46 7.38 -5.27
N MET A 125 -6.21 7.82 -5.14
CA MET A 125 -5.87 9.19 -4.77
C MET A 125 -6.40 10.20 -5.80
N MET A 126 -6.16 9.93 -7.09
CA MET A 126 -6.66 10.74 -8.21
C MET A 126 -8.19 10.80 -8.26
N ASN A 127 -8.86 9.66 -8.13
CA ASN A 127 -10.33 9.58 -8.08
C ASN A 127 -10.91 10.25 -6.83
N LEU A 128 -10.19 10.21 -5.71
CA LEU A 128 -10.62 10.88 -4.50
C LEU A 128 -10.63 12.39 -4.74
N VAL A 129 -9.54 12.95 -5.24
CA VAL A 129 -9.45 14.39 -5.54
C VAL A 129 -10.56 14.83 -6.50
N THR A 130 -10.77 14.13 -7.61
CA THR A 130 -11.76 14.56 -8.62
C THR A 130 -13.20 14.58 -8.16
N ARG A 131 -13.58 13.73 -7.19
CA ARG A 131 -14.94 13.74 -6.64
C ARG A 131 -15.29 15.08 -5.98
N TYR A 132 -14.29 15.79 -5.49
CA TYR A 132 -14.47 17.02 -4.72
C TYR A 132 -14.03 18.28 -5.49
N LEU A 133 -13.59 18.14 -6.74
CA LEU A 133 -13.25 19.28 -7.60
C LEU A 133 -14.51 20.02 -8.05
N MET A 134 -14.46 21.34 -7.92
CA MET A 134 -15.43 22.29 -8.42
C MET A 134 -14.97 22.87 -9.77
N PRO A 135 -15.90 23.28 -10.65
CA PRO A 135 -15.54 23.99 -11.87
C PRO A 135 -14.69 25.23 -11.56
N GLY A 136 -13.55 25.37 -12.23
CA GLY A 136 -12.63 26.50 -12.04
C GLY A 136 -11.54 26.29 -11.00
N ASP A 137 -11.55 25.18 -10.25
CA ASP A 137 -10.44 24.83 -9.37
C ASP A 137 -9.14 24.61 -10.17
N GLN A 138 -8.02 25.00 -9.57
CA GLN A 138 -6.71 24.76 -10.13
C GLN A 138 -6.11 23.51 -9.51
N VAL A 139 -5.71 22.56 -10.35
CA VAL A 139 -5.13 21.30 -9.92
C VAL A 139 -3.70 21.23 -10.42
N THR A 140 -2.76 21.05 -9.50
CA THR A 140 -1.37 20.73 -9.82
C THR A 140 -1.10 19.28 -9.52
N VAL A 141 -0.67 18.54 -10.53
CA VAL A 141 -0.18 17.16 -10.41
C VAL A 141 1.31 17.18 -10.66
N GLN A 142 2.11 16.77 -9.68
CA GLN A 142 3.54 16.75 -9.88
C GLN A 142 4.22 15.54 -9.25
N THR A 143 5.26 15.04 -9.90
CA THR A 143 6.23 14.16 -9.29
C THR A 143 7.53 14.90 -9.06
N LEU A 144 8.15 14.70 -7.90
CA LEU A 144 9.42 15.31 -7.53
C LEU A 144 10.19 14.40 -6.58
N ARG A 145 11.51 14.54 -6.56
CA ARG A 145 12.36 13.95 -5.54
C ARG A 145 12.46 14.87 -4.33
N ASP A 146 12.24 14.32 -3.14
CA ASP A 146 12.44 15.02 -1.86
C ASP A 146 13.34 14.16 -0.99
N GLU A 147 14.60 14.57 -0.83
CA GLU A 147 15.66 13.78 -0.16
C GLU A 147 15.77 12.35 -0.73
N ASP A 148 15.42 11.36 0.09
CA ASP A 148 15.43 9.93 -0.21
C ASP A 148 14.03 9.39 -0.58
N GLU A 149 13.10 10.28 -0.96
CA GLU A 149 11.73 9.92 -1.30
C GLU A 149 11.35 10.37 -2.72
N ALA A 150 10.69 9.46 -3.44
CA ALA A 150 9.90 9.80 -4.61
C ALA A 150 8.54 10.31 -4.13
N VAL A 151 8.16 11.52 -4.52
CA VAL A 151 6.92 12.16 -4.09
C VAL A 151 6.01 12.37 -5.29
N LEU A 152 4.78 11.86 -5.20
CA LEU A 152 3.67 12.29 -6.05
C LEU A 152 2.80 13.26 -5.24
N SER A 153 2.70 14.50 -5.70
CA SER A 153 1.87 15.54 -5.09
C SER A 153 0.66 15.87 -5.95
N LEU A 154 -0.49 15.95 -5.31
CA LEU A 154 -1.74 16.49 -5.84
C LEU A 154 -2.10 17.71 -5.02
N ILE A 155 -2.12 18.88 -5.64
CA ILE A 155 -2.41 20.16 -4.99
C ILE A 155 -3.66 20.73 -5.66
N VAL A 156 -4.67 21.05 -4.86
CA VAL A 156 -5.88 21.72 -5.33
C VAL A 156 -5.96 23.08 -4.67
N ALA A 157 -5.95 24.11 -5.51
CA ALA A 157 -6.29 25.47 -5.12
C ALA A 157 -7.78 25.71 -5.46
N PRO A 158 -8.64 25.89 -4.45
CA PRO A 158 -10.06 26.11 -4.68
C PRO A 158 -10.28 27.47 -5.37
N SER A 159 -11.24 27.50 -6.28
CA SER A 159 -11.67 28.73 -6.96
C SER A 159 -12.34 29.75 -6.02
N ASP A 160 -12.95 29.27 -4.92
CA ASP A 160 -13.47 30.11 -3.83
C ASP A 160 -12.66 29.88 -2.54
N PRO A 161 -11.77 30.82 -2.16
CA PRO A 161 -10.91 30.69 -0.99
C PRO A 161 -11.61 31.00 0.34
N TRP A 162 -12.88 31.44 0.36
CA TRP A 162 -13.54 31.99 1.55
C TRP A 162 -14.44 31.00 2.33
N GLY A 163 -14.48 29.73 1.95
CA GLY A 163 -15.26 28.71 2.65
C GLY A 163 -14.49 27.41 2.83
N ARG A 164 -14.31 26.96 4.09
CA ARG A 164 -13.90 25.57 4.35
C ARG A 164 -15.03 24.68 3.81
N PRO A 165 -14.79 23.86 2.78
CA PRO A 165 -15.88 23.16 2.13
C PRO A 165 -16.51 22.14 3.09
N VAL A 166 -17.84 22.03 3.09
CA VAL A 166 -18.58 21.06 3.95
C VAL A 166 -18.13 19.62 3.71
N TRP A 167 -17.59 19.34 2.52
CA TRP A 167 -17.06 18.02 2.15
C TRP A 167 -15.69 17.70 2.75
N LEU A 168 -14.97 18.66 3.34
CA LEU A 168 -13.59 18.47 3.78
C LEU A 168 -13.45 17.45 4.91
N ASP A 169 -14.45 17.34 5.79
CA ASP A 169 -14.45 16.33 6.86
C ASP A 169 -14.63 14.92 6.29
N GLU A 170 -15.53 14.73 5.32
CA GLU A 170 -15.70 13.47 4.60
C GLU A 170 -14.44 13.11 3.79
N PHE A 171 -13.86 14.11 3.13
CA PHE A 171 -12.62 13.96 2.37
C PHE A 171 -11.47 13.49 3.27
N THR A 172 -11.30 14.13 4.43
CA THR A 172 -10.28 13.79 5.42
C THR A 172 -10.48 12.36 5.94
N LEU A 173 -11.72 11.95 6.19
CA LEU A 173 -12.04 10.58 6.60
C LEU A 173 -11.65 9.55 5.53
N ARG A 174 -11.97 9.82 4.26
CA ARG A 174 -11.58 8.96 3.12
C ARG A 174 -10.06 8.95 2.88
N CYS A 175 -9.36 10.01 3.25
CA CYS A 175 -7.90 10.05 3.20
C CYS A 175 -7.24 9.17 4.25
N ARG A 176 -7.86 8.97 5.43
CA ARG A 176 -7.30 8.07 6.46
C ARG A 176 -7.19 6.63 5.95
N SER A 177 -8.24 6.10 5.34
CA SER A 177 -8.21 4.75 4.77
C SER A 177 -7.26 4.61 3.57
N LEU A 178 -6.98 5.71 2.87
CA LEU A 178 -5.93 5.75 1.85
C LEU A 178 -4.54 5.74 2.50
N GLY A 179 -4.36 6.43 3.62
CA GLY A 179 -3.16 6.43 4.44
C GLY A 179 -2.77 5.03 4.91
N ASP A 180 -3.70 4.32 5.55
CA ASP A 180 -3.48 2.94 6.03
C ASP A 180 -2.99 2.03 4.89
N PHE A 181 -3.60 2.14 3.71
CA PHE A 181 -3.22 1.34 2.53
C PHE A 181 -1.88 1.76 1.91
N ILE A 182 -1.45 3.02 2.09
CA ILE A 182 -0.14 3.50 1.63
C ILE A 182 0.97 3.04 2.57
N GLU A 183 0.69 3.01 3.88
CA GLU A 183 1.61 2.50 4.90
C GLU A 183 1.87 1.00 4.70
N GLU A 184 0.85 0.21 4.33
CA GLU A 184 1.01 -1.20 3.93
C GLU A 184 1.98 -1.41 2.74
N LEU A 185 2.22 -0.37 1.92
CA LEU A 185 3.18 -0.40 0.81
C LEU A 185 4.58 0.11 1.19
N GLY A 186 4.82 0.37 2.48
CA GLY A 186 6.06 1.01 2.94
C GLY A 186 6.18 2.47 2.50
N GLY A 187 5.06 3.11 2.15
CA GLY A 187 4.98 4.52 1.80
C GLY A 187 4.50 5.37 2.97
N ARG A 188 4.54 6.69 2.77
CA ARG A 188 3.96 7.67 3.69
C ARG A 188 2.95 8.53 2.94
N PHE A 189 1.80 8.74 3.57
CA PHE A 189 0.78 9.65 3.08
C PHE A 189 0.82 10.97 3.85
N VAL A 190 0.76 12.09 3.13
CA VAL A 190 0.68 13.42 3.75
C VAL A 190 -0.56 14.12 3.23
N LEU A 191 -1.40 14.59 4.15
CA LEU A 191 -2.54 15.45 3.88
C LEU A 191 -2.32 16.79 4.58
N ASP A 192 -2.29 17.86 3.79
CA ASP A 192 -2.31 19.24 4.26
C ASP A 192 -3.56 19.95 3.71
N THR A 193 -4.21 20.72 4.57
CA THR A 193 -5.50 21.38 4.31
C THR A 193 -5.55 22.82 4.82
N GLN A 194 -4.41 23.38 5.24
CA GLN A 194 -4.39 24.72 5.88
C GLN A 194 -4.70 25.84 4.89
N ASP A 195 -3.97 25.90 3.77
CA ASP A 195 -4.12 26.94 2.74
C ASP A 195 -4.55 26.38 1.39
N LEU A 196 -4.09 25.17 1.08
CA LEU A 196 -4.39 24.41 -0.13
C LEU A 196 -4.72 22.98 0.29
N LEU A 197 -5.51 22.28 -0.53
CA LEU A 197 -5.65 20.85 -0.35
C LEU A 197 -4.46 20.16 -1.02
N LYS A 198 -3.54 19.62 -0.23
CA LYS A 198 -2.33 18.95 -0.72
C LYS A 198 -2.29 17.51 -0.22
N LEU A 199 -2.25 16.59 -1.17
CA LEU A 199 -2.10 15.15 -0.94
C LEU A 199 -0.74 14.73 -1.49
N GLN A 200 0.04 14.02 -0.68
CA GLN A 200 1.29 13.45 -1.13
C GLN A 200 1.35 11.96 -0.85
N LEU A 201 1.69 11.20 -1.88
CA LEU A 201 2.24 9.86 -1.74
C LEU A 201 3.76 9.99 -1.74
N ARG A 202 4.41 9.50 -0.69
CA ARG A 202 5.86 9.54 -0.52
C ARG A 202 6.37 8.12 -0.41
N LEU A 203 7.30 7.74 -1.29
CA LEU A 203 7.85 6.39 -1.36
C LEU A 203 9.35 6.46 -1.15
N LYS A 204 9.89 5.63 -0.26
CA LYS A 204 11.34 5.53 -0.08
C LYS A 204 11.98 5.06 -1.39
N LEU A 205 13.02 5.78 -1.79
CA LEU A 205 13.92 5.33 -2.83
C LEU A 205 14.79 4.24 -2.22
N GLY A 206 14.76 3.03 -2.78
CA GLY A 206 15.60 1.94 -2.29
C GLY A 206 17.06 2.40 -2.29
N VAL A 207 17.80 2.09 -1.21
CA VAL A 207 19.25 2.30 -1.17
C VAL A 207 19.83 1.55 -2.36
N GLY A 208 20.49 2.27 -3.27
CA GLY A 208 21.08 1.69 -4.46
C GLY A 208 21.98 0.52 -4.05
N VAL A 209 21.58 -0.69 -4.42
CA VAL A 209 22.52 -1.81 -4.49
C VAL A 209 23.36 -1.53 -5.73
N HIS A 210 24.45 -0.77 -5.52
CA HIS A 210 25.54 -0.65 -6.47
C HIS A 210 26.37 -1.92 -6.47
#